data_AF-A0AAU5XZY2-F1
#
_entry.id   AF-A0AAU5XZY2-F1
#
_cell.length_a   1.000
_cell.length_b   1.000
_cell.length_c   1.000
_cell.angle_alpha   90.00
_cell.angle_beta   90.00
_cell.angle_gamma   90.00
#
_symmetry.space_group_name_H-M   'P 1'
#
loop_
_entity.id
_entity.type
_entity.pdbx_description
1 polymer ?
#
loop_
_entity_poly.entity_id
_entity_poly.type
_entity_poly.pdbx_seq_one_letter_code
_entity_poly.pdbx_strand_id
1 'polypeptide(L)'
;MILAVTATLGVGGITAPPAAVAALSRPIAAAASAEAGPSDSDRLKVLRLWQFGGPATRQDAAAALAGTETDVTRFLTSQRATDVSIDRSVQVSRLMSAGGVATRSAAQQALDAGTDDSLSAFLDTGWEVPYGIDLSVRVSQVMSAGGAQVKQAGQEALDAGTDDALKSFLQSDWQIPFEIDQTVKVSRAMSGGGPEVKKAGQQALDAGTVDALNQFLGVDLPVAQARDAETTSIAQLEPVSMS
;
A
#
# COMPACT_ATOMS: atom_id res chain seq x y z
N MET A 1 32.62 -36.70 53.10
CA MET A 1 32.66 -37.69 54.18
C MET A 1 32.14 -39.00 53.62
N ILE A 2 33.03 -39.99 53.47
CA ILE A 2 32.79 -41.45 53.35
C ILE A 2 32.12 -41.91 52.04
N LEU A 3 32.51 -43.02 51.37
CA LEU A 3 33.74 -43.81 51.28
C LEU A 3 33.53 -44.81 50.11
N ALA A 4 34.63 -45.19 49.47
CA ALA A 4 34.84 -46.28 48.52
C ALA A 4 34.03 -47.59 48.73
N VAL A 5 33.72 -48.28 47.62
CA VAL A 5 33.76 -49.76 47.56
C VAL A 5 34.47 -50.21 46.29
N THR A 6 35.64 -50.78 46.53
CA THR A 6 36.49 -51.59 45.65
C THR A 6 35.99 -53.03 45.58
N ALA A 7 36.12 -53.69 44.42
CA ALA A 7 36.14 -55.15 44.33
C ALA A 7 37.17 -55.62 43.29
N THR A 8 37.98 -56.58 43.72
CA THR A 8 39.26 -57.05 43.20
C THR A 8 39.16 -58.33 42.36
N LEU A 9 39.93 -58.33 41.26
CA LEU A 9 40.76 -59.38 40.61
C LEU A 9 40.44 -60.88 40.76
N GLY A 10 40.41 -61.58 39.61
CA GLY A 10 40.69 -63.00 39.45
C GLY A 10 41.62 -63.26 38.26
N VAL A 11 42.79 -63.84 38.54
CA VAL A 11 43.88 -64.15 37.60
C VAL A 11 43.78 -65.61 37.14
N GLY A 12 44.03 -65.88 35.86
CA GLY A 12 44.27 -67.23 35.34
C GLY A 12 45.05 -67.17 34.03
N GLY A 13 46.35 -67.45 34.08
CA GLY A 13 47.23 -67.55 32.91
C GLY A 13 47.51 -69.01 32.54
N ILE A 14 47.55 -69.31 31.24
CA ILE A 14 48.22 -70.49 30.65
C ILE A 14 48.99 -70.02 29.40
N THR A 15 50.14 -70.63 29.19
CA THR A 15 51.31 -70.25 28.39
C THR A 15 51.37 -70.87 26.98
N ALA A 16 51.58 -70.02 25.94
CA ALA A 16 52.43 -70.08 24.69
C ALA A 16 52.46 -71.33 23.74
N PRO A 17 53.00 -71.28 22.48
CA PRO A 17 53.64 -70.19 21.69
C PRO A 17 53.14 -70.11 20.19
N PRO A 18 53.90 -69.63 19.15
CA PRO A 18 53.55 -68.42 18.41
C PRO A 18 53.18 -68.63 16.92
N ALA A 19 52.40 -67.71 16.35
CA ALA A 19 52.35 -67.49 14.90
C ALA A 19 52.41 -65.97 14.63
N ALA A 20 53.56 -65.54 14.13
CA ALA A 20 53.78 -64.19 13.64
C ALA A 20 53.17 -64.05 12.24
N VAL A 21 52.17 -63.17 12.05
CA VAL A 21 51.88 -62.60 10.73
C VAL A 21 51.32 -61.18 10.87
N ALA A 22 52.11 -60.23 10.36
CA ALA A 22 51.77 -58.92 9.79
C ALA A 22 50.83 -57.97 10.57
N ALA A 23 51.45 -56.93 11.14
CA ALA A 23 50.79 -55.67 11.44
C ALA A 23 50.33 -54.99 10.14
N LEU A 24 49.01 -54.91 9.93
CA LEU A 24 48.41 -53.95 9.02
C LEU A 24 47.92 -52.76 9.85
N SER A 25 48.81 -51.77 9.99
CA SER A 25 48.51 -50.43 10.44
C SER A 25 47.38 -49.85 9.59
N ARG A 26 46.18 -49.80 10.17
CA ARG A 26 45.00 -49.21 9.55
C ARG A 26 44.96 -47.74 9.98
N PRO A 27 45.25 -46.77 9.11
CA PRO A 27 45.14 -45.38 9.49
C PRO A 27 43.66 -45.09 9.80
N ILE A 28 43.40 -44.54 10.98
CA ILE A 28 42.14 -43.86 11.26
C ILE A 28 42.17 -42.63 10.35
N ALA A 29 41.54 -42.76 9.18
CA ALA A 29 41.16 -41.61 8.39
C ALA A 29 40.19 -40.82 9.26
N ALA A 30 40.69 -39.74 9.87
CA ALA A 30 39.85 -38.65 10.32
C ALA A 30 39.05 -38.22 9.08
N ALA A 31 37.77 -38.59 9.05
CA ALA A 31 36.82 -38.03 8.13
C ALA A 31 36.73 -36.54 8.50
N ALA A 32 37.59 -35.73 7.90
CA ALA A 32 37.29 -34.33 7.70
C ALA A 32 35.97 -34.33 6.93
N SER A 33 34.89 -33.93 7.59
CA SER A 33 33.67 -33.52 6.91
C SER A 33 34.09 -32.46 5.89
N ALA A 34 34.24 -32.87 4.63
CA ALA A 34 34.33 -31.93 3.55
C ALA A 34 33.00 -31.18 3.56
N GLU A 35 33.02 -29.91 3.97
CA GLU A 35 31.92 -29.01 3.62
C GLU A 35 31.77 -29.09 2.11
N ALA A 36 30.71 -29.73 1.65
CA ALA A 36 30.37 -29.75 0.25
C ALA A 36 30.16 -28.28 -0.17
N GLY A 37 31.09 -27.76 -0.98
CA GLY A 37 30.95 -26.44 -1.56
C GLY A 37 29.61 -26.30 -2.29
N PRO A 38 29.08 -25.07 -2.43
CA PRO A 38 27.84 -24.83 -3.12
C PRO A 38 27.87 -25.43 -4.53
N SER A 39 26.74 -26.00 -4.90
CA SER A 39 26.56 -26.63 -6.20
C SER A 39 26.25 -25.59 -7.28
N ASP A 40 26.35 -25.95 -8.56
CA ASP A 40 25.80 -25.14 -9.67
C ASP A 40 24.34 -24.72 -9.40
N SER A 41 23.59 -25.53 -8.64
CA SER A 41 22.23 -25.21 -8.19
C SER A 41 22.17 -23.98 -7.27
N ASP A 42 23.17 -23.76 -6.42
CA ASP A 42 23.19 -22.63 -5.48
C ASP A 42 23.50 -21.31 -6.19
N ARG A 43 24.45 -21.32 -7.13
CA ARG A 43 24.66 -20.17 -8.03
C ARG A 43 23.39 -19.82 -8.81
N LEU A 44 22.64 -20.82 -9.29
CA LEU A 44 21.34 -20.59 -9.95
C LEU A 44 20.27 -20.02 -8.99
N LYS A 45 20.31 -20.33 -7.69
CA LYS A 45 19.43 -19.71 -6.69
C LYS A 45 19.79 -18.23 -6.49
N VAL A 46 21.08 -17.92 -6.34
CA VAL A 46 21.54 -16.53 -6.20
C VAL A 46 21.23 -15.71 -7.46
N LEU A 47 21.40 -16.30 -8.65
CA LEU A 47 21.04 -15.66 -9.91
C LEU A 47 19.56 -15.27 -9.97
N ARG A 48 18.66 -16.14 -9.49
CA ARG A 48 17.23 -15.82 -9.41
C ARG A 48 16.95 -14.68 -8.42
N LEU A 49 17.62 -14.67 -7.27
CA LEU A 49 17.50 -13.58 -6.28
C LEU A 49 18.04 -12.26 -6.83
N TRP A 50 19.11 -12.29 -7.63
CA TRP A 50 19.61 -11.11 -8.34
C TRP A 50 18.64 -10.60 -9.44
N GLN A 51 17.92 -11.49 -10.12
CA GLN A 51 16.96 -11.08 -11.15
C GLN A 51 15.65 -10.54 -10.56
N PHE A 52 15.13 -11.17 -9.50
CA PHE A 52 13.76 -10.95 -9.03
C PHE A 52 13.66 -10.42 -7.59
N GLY A 53 14.76 -10.34 -6.85
CA GLY A 53 14.77 -9.83 -5.47
C GLY A 53 14.46 -8.35 -5.35
N GLY A 54 14.33 -7.85 -4.12
CA GLY A 54 14.29 -6.41 -3.88
C GLY A 54 15.69 -5.77 -4.01
N PRO A 55 15.79 -4.43 -3.93
CA PRO A 55 17.05 -3.71 -4.09
C PRO A 55 18.21 -4.22 -3.24
N ALA A 56 17.99 -4.47 -1.93
CA ALA A 56 19.03 -4.97 -1.03
C ALA A 56 19.45 -6.40 -1.44
N THR A 57 18.46 -7.27 -1.64
CA THR A 57 18.71 -8.66 -2.06
C THR A 57 19.49 -8.73 -3.37
N ARG A 58 19.16 -7.85 -4.34
CA ARG A 58 19.84 -7.82 -5.65
C ARG A 58 21.28 -7.34 -5.53
N GLN A 59 21.52 -6.31 -4.74
CA GLN A 59 22.86 -5.78 -4.53
C GLN A 59 23.79 -6.86 -3.99
N ASP A 60 23.37 -7.54 -2.93
CA ASP A 60 24.24 -8.50 -2.24
C ASP A 60 24.29 -9.85 -2.98
N ALA A 61 23.24 -10.23 -3.71
CA ALA A 61 23.29 -11.34 -4.66
C ALA A 61 24.30 -11.08 -5.80
N ALA A 62 24.37 -9.85 -6.32
CA ALA A 62 25.35 -9.50 -7.35
C ALA A 62 26.78 -9.62 -6.82
N ALA A 63 27.03 -9.14 -5.60
CA ALA A 63 28.32 -9.27 -4.93
C ALA A 63 28.71 -10.74 -4.72
N ALA A 64 27.76 -11.58 -4.30
CA ALA A 64 27.98 -13.01 -4.13
C ALA A 64 28.29 -13.73 -5.46
N LEU A 65 27.59 -13.40 -6.56
CA LEU A 65 27.83 -13.98 -7.89
C LEU A 65 29.18 -13.58 -8.49
N ALA A 66 29.66 -12.37 -8.19
CA ALA A 66 30.97 -11.89 -8.60
C ALA A 66 32.12 -12.47 -7.75
N GLY A 67 31.79 -13.10 -6.62
CA GLY A 67 32.73 -13.65 -5.67
C GLY A 67 33.03 -15.14 -5.84
N THR A 68 33.47 -15.72 -4.74
CA THR A 68 33.81 -17.14 -4.58
C THR A 68 32.58 -17.97 -4.21
N GLU A 69 32.71 -19.29 -4.29
CA GLU A 69 31.70 -20.22 -3.77
C GLU A 69 31.37 -19.95 -2.30
N THR A 70 32.36 -19.60 -1.46
CA THR A 70 32.10 -19.23 -0.06
C THR A 70 31.18 -18.01 0.05
N ASP A 71 31.26 -17.06 -0.89
CA ASP A 71 30.39 -15.88 -0.91
C ASP A 71 28.95 -16.24 -1.27
N VAL A 72 28.76 -17.15 -2.24
CA VAL A 72 27.45 -17.72 -2.61
C VAL A 72 26.80 -18.41 -1.41
N THR A 73 27.53 -19.27 -0.71
CA THR A 73 27.01 -19.97 0.48
C THR A 73 26.69 -18.99 1.60
N ARG A 74 27.58 -18.03 1.88
CA ARG A 74 27.36 -17.03 2.93
C ARG A 74 26.12 -16.20 2.67
N PHE A 75 25.94 -15.75 1.43
CA PHE A 75 24.75 -14.99 1.04
C PHE A 75 23.47 -15.81 1.29
N LEU A 76 23.41 -17.05 0.78
CA LEU A 76 22.24 -17.90 0.89
C LEU A 76 21.89 -18.29 2.33
N THR A 77 22.89 -18.49 3.19
CA THR A 77 22.72 -19.00 4.56
C THR A 77 22.56 -17.91 5.61
N SER A 78 23.19 -16.74 5.41
CA SER A 78 23.35 -15.75 6.47
C SER A 78 22.86 -14.35 6.11
N GLN A 79 22.90 -13.93 4.84
CA GLN A 79 22.58 -12.54 4.45
C GLN A 79 21.17 -12.41 3.89
N ARG A 80 20.74 -13.38 3.07
CA ARG A 80 19.49 -13.33 2.32
C ARG A 80 18.27 -12.97 3.18
N ALA A 81 18.16 -13.56 4.38
CA ALA A 81 17.00 -13.30 5.25
C ALA A 81 16.92 -11.84 5.70
N THR A 82 18.07 -11.24 6.03
CA THR A 82 18.17 -9.82 6.39
C THR A 82 17.83 -8.93 5.20
N ASP A 83 18.37 -9.23 4.02
CA ASP A 83 18.12 -8.43 2.81
C ASP A 83 16.65 -8.43 2.41
N VAL A 84 16.01 -9.59 2.44
CA VAL A 84 14.58 -9.73 2.17
C VAL A 84 13.75 -8.93 3.17
N SER A 85 14.12 -8.96 4.46
CA SER A 85 13.43 -8.19 5.50
C SER A 85 13.58 -6.67 5.28
N ILE A 86 14.78 -6.20 4.91
CA ILE A 86 15.02 -4.81 4.52
C ILE A 86 14.13 -4.43 3.32
N ASP A 87 14.12 -5.26 2.28
CA ASP A 87 13.31 -5.03 1.09
C ASP A 87 11.81 -4.97 1.39
N ARG A 88 11.30 -5.81 2.30
CA ARG A 88 9.91 -5.74 2.77
C ARG A 88 9.64 -4.46 3.57
N SER A 89 10.52 -4.08 4.49
CA SER A 89 10.35 -2.85 5.29
C SER A 89 10.21 -1.59 4.41
N VAL A 90 10.96 -1.55 3.30
CA VAL A 90 10.85 -0.49 2.29
C VAL A 90 9.51 -0.54 1.58
N GLN A 91 9.01 -1.73 1.22
CA GLN A 91 7.68 -1.88 0.61
C GLN A 91 6.56 -1.44 1.56
N VAL A 92 6.61 -1.84 2.84
CA VAL A 92 5.65 -1.39 3.86
C VAL A 92 5.68 0.14 3.99
N SER A 93 6.88 0.74 4.04
CA SER A 93 7.03 2.20 4.12
C SER A 93 6.45 2.95 2.90
N ARG A 94 6.52 2.33 1.71
CA ARG A 94 5.90 2.88 0.50
C ARG A 94 4.37 2.83 0.57
N LEU A 95 3.80 1.69 0.99
CA LEU A 95 2.36 1.54 1.19
C LEU A 95 1.85 2.52 2.27
N MET A 96 2.59 2.67 3.37
CA MET A 96 2.30 3.66 4.41
C MET A 96 2.21 5.08 3.82
N SER A 97 3.18 5.47 2.99
CA SER A 97 3.22 6.82 2.42
C SER A 97 2.05 7.10 1.46
N ALA A 98 1.68 6.11 0.64
CA ALA A 98 0.59 6.20 -0.33
C ALA A 98 -0.82 6.07 0.30
N GLY A 99 -0.91 5.37 1.44
CA GLY A 99 -2.16 5.07 2.13
C GLY A 99 -2.79 6.27 2.85
N GLY A 100 -4.05 6.10 3.27
CA GLY A 100 -4.72 7.02 4.18
C GLY A 100 -4.36 6.72 5.64
N VAL A 101 -5.15 7.25 6.58
CA VAL A 101 -4.86 7.17 8.02
C VAL A 101 -4.89 5.72 8.50
N ALA A 102 -5.85 4.92 8.05
CA ALA A 102 -5.97 3.54 8.49
C ALA A 102 -4.81 2.69 7.95
N THR A 103 -4.48 2.83 6.66
CA THR A 103 -3.36 2.09 6.05
C THR A 103 -2.03 2.49 6.67
N ARG A 104 -1.84 3.79 6.97
CA ARG A 104 -0.65 4.27 7.67
C ARG A 104 -0.48 3.66 9.05
N SER A 105 -1.56 3.61 9.82
CA SER A 105 -1.54 3.02 11.16
C SER A 105 -1.19 1.53 11.11
N ALA A 106 -1.80 0.77 10.19
CA ALA A 106 -1.53 -0.65 10.03
C ALA A 106 -0.08 -0.92 9.56
N ALA A 107 0.42 -0.12 8.61
CA ALA A 107 1.80 -0.23 8.14
C ALA A 107 2.81 0.11 9.25
N GLN A 108 2.54 1.16 10.04
CA GLN A 108 3.40 1.53 11.17
C GLN A 108 3.46 0.40 12.22
N GLN A 109 2.33 -0.23 12.54
CA GLN A 109 2.31 -1.38 13.45
C GLN A 109 3.17 -2.55 12.94
N ALA A 110 3.15 -2.83 11.64
CA ALA A 110 3.98 -3.86 11.04
C ALA A 110 5.48 -3.52 11.12
N LEU A 111 5.85 -2.25 10.94
CA LEU A 111 7.22 -1.77 11.09
C LEU A 111 7.70 -1.82 12.55
N ASP A 112 6.84 -1.37 13.49
CA ASP A 112 7.15 -1.33 14.93
C ASP A 112 7.34 -2.73 15.53
N ALA A 113 6.65 -3.74 14.98
CA ALA A 113 6.84 -5.13 15.39
C ALA A 113 8.26 -5.63 15.10
N GLY A 114 8.95 -5.07 14.10
CA GLY A 114 10.36 -5.36 13.81
C GLY A 114 10.65 -6.81 13.39
N THR A 115 9.64 -7.57 12.94
CA THR A 115 9.80 -8.95 12.47
C THR A 115 9.43 -9.11 11.00
N ASP A 116 10.15 -10.00 10.31
CA ASP A 116 9.89 -10.31 8.89
C ASP A 116 8.47 -10.87 8.66
N ASP A 117 7.98 -11.68 9.61
CA ASP A 117 6.62 -12.23 9.58
C ASP A 117 5.56 -11.12 9.64
N SER A 118 5.74 -10.10 10.48
CA SER A 118 4.81 -8.94 10.54
C SER A 118 4.83 -8.13 9.25
N LEU A 119 6.01 -7.92 8.65
CA LEU A 119 6.13 -7.23 7.38
C LEU A 119 5.46 -8.01 6.25
N SER A 120 5.68 -9.33 6.18
CA SER A 120 5.04 -10.19 5.17
C SER A 120 3.54 -10.22 5.35
N ALA A 121 3.03 -10.46 6.56
CA ALA A 121 1.60 -10.50 6.83
C ALA A 121 0.88 -9.21 6.44
N PHE A 122 1.49 -8.05 6.68
CA PHE A 122 0.96 -6.77 6.22
C PHE A 122 0.93 -6.68 4.69
N LEU A 123 2.03 -7.03 4.01
CA LEU A 123 2.14 -6.95 2.55
C LEU A 123 1.22 -7.96 1.83
N ASP A 124 0.99 -9.12 2.44
CA ASP A 124 0.19 -10.19 1.84
C ASP A 124 -1.30 -9.83 1.87
N THR A 125 -1.86 -9.48 3.03
CA THR A 125 -3.31 -9.16 3.18
C THR A 125 -3.62 -8.09 4.22
N GLY A 126 -2.70 -7.80 5.15
CA GLY A 126 -2.97 -6.87 6.26
C GLY A 126 -3.23 -5.41 5.84
N TRP A 127 -2.91 -5.04 4.61
CA TRP A 127 -3.20 -3.72 4.04
C TRP A 127 -4.63 -3.57 3.50
N GLU A 128 -5.33 -4.66 3.16
CA GLU A 128 -6.57 -4.60 2.39
C GLU A 128 -7.72 -3.93 3.16
N VAL A 129 -7.99 -4.40 4.38
CA VAL A 129 -9.03 -3.83 5.25
C VAL A 129 -8.80 -2.33 5.53
N PRO A 130 -7.61 -1.88 6.00
CA PRO A 130 -7.40 -0.47 6.24
C PRO A 130 -7.45 0.38 4.96
N TYR A 131 -7.09 -0.18 3.82
CA TYR A 131 -7.24 0.50 2.53
C TYR A 131 -8.72 0.71 2.15
N GLY A 132 -9.58 -0.30 2.34
CA GLY A 132 -11.03 -0.16 2.15
C GLY A 132 -11.67 0.88 3.09
N ILE A 133 -11.19 0.96 4.34
CA ILE A 133 -11.59 2.02 5.28
C ILE A 133 -11.19 3.40 4.74
N ASP A 134 -9.95 3.56 4.27
CA ASP A 134 -9.48 4.81 3.70
C ASP A 134 -10.27 5.23 2.45
N LEU A 135 -10.66 4.27 1.60
CA LEU A 135 -11.54 4.51 0.45
C LEU A 135 -12.93 5.00 0.90
N SER A 136 -13.54 4.32 1.86
CA SER A 136 -14.87 4.67 2.39
C SER A 136 -14.90 6.08 2.98
N VAL A 137 -13.82 6.48 3.67
CA VAL A 137 -13.64 7.85 4.17
C VAL A 137 -13.56 8.86 3.02
N ARG A 138 -12.80 8.57 1.96
CA ARG A 138 -12.72 9.46 0.79
C ARG A 138 -14.07 9.59 0.08
N VAL A 139 -14.82 8.50 -0.05
CA VAL A 139 -16.19 8.54 -0.61
C VAL A 139 -17.08 9.47 0.23
N SER A 140 -17.05 9.32 1.56
CA SER A 140 -17.80 10.16 2.48
C SER A 140 -17.43 11.65 2.38
N GLN A 141 -16.15 11.96 2.12
CA GLN A 141 -15.68 13.33 1.87
C GLN A 141 -16.24 13.90 0.57
N VAL A 142 -16.23 13.13 -0.53
CA VAL A 142 -16.84 13.54 -1.80
C VAL A 142 -18.35 13.76 -1.65
N MET A 143 -19.05 12.86 -0.96
CA MET A 143 -20.48 13.02 -0.63
C MET A 143 -20.75 14.30 0.17
N SER A 144 -19.86 14.67 1.10
CA SER A 144 -20.00 15.87 1.92
C SER A 144 -19.82 17.17 1.11
N ALA A 145 -18.93 17.15 0.11
CA ALA A 145 -18.71 18.28 -0.80
C ALA A 145 -19.75 18.34 -1.94
N GLY A 146 -20.39 17.22 -2.26
CA GLY A 146 -21.35 17.07 -3.35
C GLY A 146 -22.78 17.49 -3.02
N GLY A 147 -23.62 17.55 -4.06
CA GLY A 147 -25.05 17.76 -3.94
C GLY A 147 -25.82 16.46 -3.68
N ALA A 148 -27.13 16.48 -3.94
CA ALA A 148 -28.00 15.35 -3.62
C ALA A 148 -27.70 14.13 -4.49
N GLN A 149 -27.40 14.34 -5.77
CA GLN A 149 -27.10 13.26 -6.71
C GLN A 149 -25.74 12.62 -6.40
N VAL A 150 -24.71 13.43 -6.11
CA VAL A 150 -23.39 12.89 -5.71
C VAL A 150 -23.50 12.10 -4.40
N LYS A 151 -24.32 12.57 -3.44
CA LYS A 151 -24.58 11.83 -2.20
C LYS A 151 -25.24 10.49 -2.46
N GLN A 152 -26.23 10.44 -3.35
CA GLN A 152 -26.89 9.19 -3.70
C GLN A 152 -25.89 8.21 -4.34
N ALA A 153 -25.14 8.64 -5.37
CA ALA A 153 -24.17 7.79 -6.03
C ALA A 153 -23.05 7.31 -5.08
N GLY A 154 -22.61 8.17 -4.16
CA GLY A 154 -21.63 7.79 -3.14
C GLY A 154 -22.19 6.78 -2.13
N GLN A 155 -23.47 6.91 -1.76
CA GLN A 155 -24.13 5.92 -0.90
C GLN A 155 -24.26 4.57 -1.59
N GLU A 156 -24.63 4.55 -2.88
CA GLU A 156 -24.69 3.32 -3.68
C GLU A 156 -23.32 2.61 -3.73
N ALA A 157 -22.23 3.37 -3.85
CA ALA A 157 -20.87 2.83 -3.80
C ALA A 157 -20.50 2.24 -2.43
N LEU A 158 -20.89 2.91 -1.34
CA LEU A 158 -20.70 2.40 0.03
C LEU A 158 -21.52 1.12 0.29
N ASP A 159 -22.77 1.10 -0.16
CA ASP A 159 -23.70 -0.02 0.04
C ASP A 159 -23.28 -1.27 -0.75
N ALA A 160 -22.58 -1.08 -1.88
CA ALA A 160 -22.00 -2.18 -2.64
C ALA A 160 -20.92 -2.94 -1.84
N GLY A 161 -20.28 -2.31 -0.85
CA GLY A 161 -19.36 -2.97 0.08
C GLY A 161 -18.10 -3.56 -0.56
N THR A 162 -17.68 -3.05 -1.72
CA THR A 162 -16.48 -3.52 -2.43
C THR A 162 -15.52 -2.37 -2.74
N ASP A 163 -14.22 -2.63 -2.64
CA ASP A 163 -13.18 -1.65 -2.98
C ASP A 163 -13.29 -1.15 -4.43
N ASP A 164 -13.73 -2.00 -5.35
CA ASP A 164 -13.89 -1.64 -6.76
C ASP A 164 -15.03 -0.64 -6.97
N ALA A 165 -16.16 -0.79 -6.25
CA ALA A 165 -17.23 0.20 -6.28
C ALA A 165 -16.77 1.55 -5.71
N LEU A 166 -16.05 1.53 -4.58
CA LEU A 166 -15.50 2.75 -3.97
C LEU A 166 -14.49 3.44 -4.90
N LYS A 167 -13.60 2.68 -5.56
CA LYS A 167 -12.64 3.22 -6.53
C LYS A 167 -13.32 3.79 -7.76
N SER A 168 -14.30 3.09 -8.33
CA SER A 168 -15.02 3.54 -9.53
C SER A 168 -15.74 4.86 -9.24
N PHE A 169 -16.42 4.93 -8.08
CA PHE A 169 -17.03 6.17 -7.63
C PHE A 169 -16.02 7.30 -7.48
N LEU A 170 -14.87 7.08 -6.84
CA LEU A 170 -13.84 8.12 -6.65
C LEU A 170 -13.16 8.53 -7.95
N GLN A 171 -13.11 7.66 -8.95
CA GLN A 171 -12.45 7.92 -10.24
C GLN A 171 -13.35 8.70 -11.20
N SER A 172 -14.60 8.27 -11.39
CA SER A 172 -15.46 8.81 -12.44
C SER A 172 -16.93 8.93 -12.08
N ASP A 173 -17.50 8.00 -11.29
CA ASP A 173 -18.96 7.89 -11.24
C ASP A 173 -19.63 9.07 -10.50
N TRP A 174 -18.86 9.86 -9.75
CA TRP A 174 -19.31 11.11 -9.15
C TRP A 174 -19.60 12.23 -10.17
N GLN A 175 -19.00 12.19 -11.36
CA GLN A 175 -18.97 13.33 -12.30
C GLN A 175 -20.34 13.67 -12.89
N ILE A 176 -21.07 12.68 -13.41
CA ILE A 176 -22.42 12.89 -13.96
C ILE A 176 -23.40 13.35 -12.86
N PRO A 177 -23.46 12.72 -11.68
CA PRO A 177 -24.24 13.23 -10.56
C PRO A 177 -23.90 14.68 -10.19
N PHE A 178 -22.61 15.05 -10.21
CA PHE A 178 -22.17 16.41 -9.91
C PHE A 178 -22.67 17.43 -10.94
N GLU A 179 -22.65 17.10 -12.23
CA GLU A 179 -23.20 17.92 -13.31
C GLU A 179 -24.71 18.13 -13.15
N ILE A 180 -25.45 17.08 -12.82
CA ILE A 180 -26.89 17.16 -12.53
C ILE A 180 -27.12 18.09 -11.33
N ASP A 181 -26.36 17.92 -10.25
CA ASP A 181 -26.44 18.79 -9.08
C ASP A 181 -26.19 20.27 -9.43
N GLN A 182 -25.22 20.58 -10.31
CA GLN A 182 -24.98 21.96 -10.74
C GLN A 182 -26.13 22.49 -11.59
N THR A 183 -26.62 21.71 -12.55
CA THR A 183 -27.76 22.06 -13.41
C THR A 183 -29.00 22.41 -12.60
N VAL A 184 -29.27 21.65 -11.53
CA VAL A 184 -30.37 21.92 -10.59
C VAL A 184 -30.14 23.24 -9.83
N LYS A 185 -28.92 23.52 -9.37
CA LYS A 185 -28.60 24.80 -8.70
C LYS A 185 -28.79 25.99 -9.64
N VAL A 186 -28.34 25.89 -10.89
CA VAL A 186 -28.54 26.94 -11.91
C VAL A 186 -30.03 27.18 -12.15
N SER A 187 -30.79 26.12 -12.39
CA SER A 187 -32.24 26.19 -12.62
C SER A 187 -32.99 26.84 -11.43
N ARG A 188 -32.58 26.53 -10.20
CA ARG A 188 -33.13 27.14 -8.98
C ARG A 188 -32.79 28.64 -8.89
N ALA A 189 -31.55 29.02 -9.20
CA ALA A 189 -31.14 30.42 -9.23
C ALA A 189 -31.95 31.23 -10.25
N MET A 190 -32.17 30.68 -11.46
CA MET A 190 -33.00 31.32 -12.48
C MET A 190 -34.46 31.46 -12.06
N SER A 191 -35.01 30.47 -11.36
CA SER A 191 -36.41 30.47 -10.90
C SER A 191 -36.68 31.57 -9.87
N GLY A 192 -35.70 31.85 -9.00
CA GLY A 192 -35.79 32.93 -8.00
C GLY A 192 -35.18 34.26 -8.43
N GLY A 193 -34.55 34.33 -9.60
CA GLY A 193 -33.78 35.48 -10.07
C GLY A 193 -34.57 36.44 -10.98
N GLY A 194 -34.04 37.65 -11.15
CA GLY A 194 -34.54 38.64 -12.10
C GLY A 194 -34.07 38.37 -13.53
N PRO A 195 -34.35 39.31 -14.46
CA PRO A 195 -34.00 39.15 -15.87
C PRO A 195 -32.53 38.88 -16.15
N GLU A 196 -31.60 39.52 -15.44
CA GLU A 196 -30.16 39.33 -15.64
C GLU A 196 -29.72 37.95 -15.15
N VAL A 197 -30.22 37.49 -14.01
CA VAL A 197 -29.94 36.13 -13.50
C VAL A 197 -30.47 35.06 -14.46
N LYS A 198 -31.69 35.25 -14.99
CA LYS A 198 -32.27 34.33 -15.98
C LYS A 198 -31.44 34.26 -17.25
N LYS A 199 -30.99 35.40 -17.76
CA LYS A 199 -30.16 35.47 -18.96
C LYS A 199 -28.81 34.76 -18.76
N ALA A 200 -28.09 35.09 -17.69
CA ALA A 200 -26.78 34.48 -17.41
C ALA A 200 -26.90 32.97 -17.12
N GLY A 201 -27.94 32.57 -16.38
CA GLY A 201 -28.19 31.16 -16.10
C GLY A 201 -28.52 30.36 -17.36
N GLN A 202 -29.33 30.91 -18.26
CA GLN A 202 -29.64 30.25 -19.53
C GLN A 202 -28.38 30.08 -20.39
N GLN A 203 -27.50 31.09 -20.45
CA GLN A 203 -26.23 30.98 -21.16
C GLN A 203 -25.34 29.85 -20.63
N ALA A 204 -25.31 29.64 -19.31
CA ALA A 204 -24.57 28.54 -18.70
C ALA A 204 -25.18 27.17 -19.03
N LEU A 205 -26.51 27.06 -19.01
CA LEU A 205 -27.22 25.83 -19.41
C LEU A 205 -27.01 25.50 -20.89
N ASP A 206 -27.08 26.50 -21.76
CA ASP A 206 -26.89 26.33 -23.21
C ASP A 206 -25.47 25.88 -23.57
N ALA A 207 -24.48 26.31 -22.77
CA ALA A 207 -23.09 25.87 -22.94
C ALA A 207 -22.90 24.38 -22.61
N GLY A 208 -23.77 23.79 -21.77
CA GLY A 208 -23.80 22.34 -21.50
C GLY A 208 -22.50 21.76 -20.93
N THR A 209 -21.73 22.55 -20.18
CA THR A 209 -20.47 22.10 -19.57
C THR A 209 -20.44 22.42 -18.08
N VAL A 210 -19.85 21.52 -17.29
CA VAL A 210 -19.66 21.71 -15.84
C VAL A 210 -18.93 23.02 -15.53
N ASP A 211 -17.95 23.40 -16.34
CA ASP A 211 -17.20 24.65 -16.19
C ASP A 211 -18.11 25.87 -16.34
N ALA A 212 -19.00 25.90 -17.35
CA ALA A 212 -19.95 26.99 -17.53
C ALA A 212 -20.96 27.06 -16.37
N LEU A 213 -21.45 25.92 -15.89
CA LEU A 213 -22.35 25.86 -14.74
C LEU A 213 -21.68 26.42 -13.47
N ASN A 214 -20.43 26.01 -13.20
CA ASN A 214 -19.67 26.49 -12.05
C ASN A 214 -19.29 27.97 -12.16
N GLN A 215 -18.92 28.42 -13.35
CA GLN A 215 -18.64 29.83 -13.65
C GLN A 215 -19.85 30.70 -13.34
N PHE A 216 -21.04 30.28 -13.78
CA PHE A 216 -22.26 31.00 -13.45
C PHE A 216 -22.53 31.02 -11.95
N LEU A 217 -22.48 29.85 -11.29
CA LEU A 217 -22.78 29.76 -9.86
C LEU A 217 -21.80 30.54 -8.98
N GLY A 218 -20.52 30.57 -9.35
CA GLY A 218 -19.45 31.19 -8.56
C GLY A 218 -19.17 32.65 -8.89
N VAL A 219 -19.39 33.07 -10.14
CA VAL A 219 -18.95 34.38 -10.65
C VAL A 219 -20.11 35.18 -11.22
N ASP A 220 -20.86 34.63 -12.17
CA ASP A 220 -21.82 35.43 -12.92
C ASP A 220 -23.12 35.69 -12.14
N LEU A 221 -23.54 34.75 -11.29
CA LEU A 221 -24.75 34.86 -10.49
C LEU A 221 -24.73 36.07 -9.54
N PRO A 222 -23.69 36.31 -8.71
CA PRO A 222 -23.60 37.51 -7.89
C PRO A 222 -23.65 38.82 -8.71
N VAL A 223 -22.99 38.85 -9.87
CA VAL A 223 -22.97 40.03 -10.76
C VAL A 223 -24.36 40.29 -11.33
N ALA A 224 -25.04 39.24 -11.78
CA ALA A 224 -26.40 39.33 -12.32
C ALA A 224 -27.40 39.77 -11.25
N GLN A 225 -27.28 39.24 -10.02
CA GLN A 225 -28.10 39.66 -8.88
C GLN A 225 -27.92 41.15 -8.54
N ALA A 226 -26.68 41.66 -8.58
CA ALA A 226 -26.42 43.07 -8.35
C ALA A 226 -27.11 43.96 -9.40
N ARG A 227 -27.05 43.58 -10.68
CA ARG A 227 -27.73 44.32 -11.76
C ARG A 227 -29.25 44.29 -11.66
N ASP A 228 -29.82 43.15 -11.28
CA ASP A 228 -31.27 43.03 -11.04
C ASP A 228 -31.70 43.95 -9.88
N ALA A 229 -30.90 44.03 -8.81
CA ALA A 229 -31.15 44.91 -7.67
C ALA A 229 -31.05 46.41 -8.04
N GLU A 230 -30.02 46.79 -8.80
CA GLU A 230 -29.86 48.16 -9.31
C GLU A 230 -31.06 48.57 -10.16
N THR A 231 -31.47 47.72 -11.10
CA THR A 231 -32.62 47.98 -11.98
C THR A 231 -33.92 48.15 -11.17
N THR A 232 -34.11 47.32 -10.15
CA THR A 232 -35.28 47.43 -9.26
C THR A 232 -35.25 48.74 -8.46
N SER A 233 -34.08 49.16 -7.97
CA SER A 233 -33.94 50.39 -7.20
C SER A 233 -34.20 51.65 -8.04
N ILE A 234 -33.74 51.68 -9.29
CA ILE A 234 -33.99 52.79 -10.23
C ILE A 234 -35.50 52.89 -10.52
N ALA A 235 -36.16 51.77 -10.81
CA ALA A 235 -37.60 51.74 -11.07
C ALA A 235 -38.44 52.24 -9.89
N GLN A 236 -37.93 52.13 -8.65
CA GLN A 236 -38.60 52.63 -7.44
C GLN A 236 -38.39 54.13 -7.17
N LEU A 237 -37.40 54.78 -7.81
CA LEU A 237 -37.12 56.22 -7.66
C LEU A 237 -37.89 57.09 -8.67
N GLU A 238 -38.22 56.53 -9.83
CA GLU A 238 -39.03 57.19 -10.87
C GLU A 238 -40.43 57.71 -10.43
N PRO A 239 -41.15 57.10 -9.45
CA PRO A 239 -42.48 57.58 -9.05
C PRO A 239 -42.51 58.91 -8.26
N VAL A 240 -41.38 59.39 -7.72
CA VAL A 240 -41.37 60.53 -6.78
C VAL A 240 -41.11 61.89 -7.45
N SER A 241 -40.60 61.92 -8.70
CA SER A 241 -40.23 63.18 -9.39
C SER A 241 -41.27 63.73 -10.37
N MET A 242 -42.48 63.16 -10.44
CA MET A 242 -43.51 63.54 -11.43
C MET A 242 -44.82 64.06 -10.80
N SER A 243 -44.79 64.57 -9.57
CA SER A 243 -45.96 65.20 -8.89
C SER A 243 -45.74 66.67 -8.59
#